data_AF-A0A7C8ZMH0-F1
#
_entry.id   AF-A0A7C8ZMH0-F1
#
_cell.length_a   1.000
_cell.length_b   1.000
_cell.length_c   1.000
_cell.angle_alpha   90.00
_cell.angle_beta   90.00
_cell.angle_gamma   90.00
#
_symmetry.space_group_name_H-M   'P 1'
#
loop_
_entity.id
_entity.type
_entity.pdbx_description
1 polymer ?
#
loop_
_entity_poly.entity_id
_entity_poly.type
_entity_poly.pdbx_seq_one_letter_code
_entity_poly.pdbx_strand_id
1 'polypeptide(L)'
;FSLYSIITFFRPPTSSFLPSSSFLFFAIRNRKKEKLKEIQTDTHRLCTMAISLEKSKHSDQDIGSGENVLAKHVAFFDRNKDGVVYPSETFKGFRAVGAGLGLSTIAAIVINMGLSGKTRPGKFPSLLFPIEIKNIARAKHGSDSGVYDTEGRFVPAKFEEIFSKHARTNANYLTAKELDEMLKANREPKDYGGWFAAYIEWKILFYLCKDKQGVLQRDTIRGVYDGSLFEKLEKERQSAGKKR
;
A
#
# COMPACT_ATOMS: atom_id res chain seq x y z
N PHE A 1 -36.05 -8.91 -6.58
CA PHE A 1 -36.40 -9.56 -7.86
C PHE A 1 -36.72 -8.46 -8.86
N SER A 2 -35.75 -8.01 -9.65
CA SER A 2 -35.24 -8.62 -10.89
C SER A 2 -36.16 -8.41 -12.10
N LEU A 3 -35.71 -7.51 -12.98
CA LEU A 3 -35.74 -7.54 -14.46
C LEU A 3 -37.08 -7.68 -15.21
N TYR A 4 -37.10 -7.03 -16.39
CA TYR A 4 -37.66 -7.39 -17.71
C TYR A 4 -38.25 -6.11 -18.38
N SER A 5 -37.70 -5.54 -19.47
CA SER A 5 -37.64 -6.09 -20.85
C SER A 5 -39.07 -6.28 -21.40
N ILE A 6 -39.48 -5.96 -22.63
CA ILE A 6 -38.82 -5.74 -23.92
C ILE A 6 -39.93 -5.36 -24.93
N ILE A 7 -39.60 -4.47 -25.88
CA ILE A 7 -40.00 -4.46 -27.30
C ILE A 7 -41.48 -4.68 -27.67
N THR A 8 -42.10 -3.61 -28.19
CA THR A 8 -42.69 -3.51 -29.55
C THR A 8 -43.10 -2.05 -29.71
N PHE A 9 -42.48 -1.26 -30.59
CA PHE A 9 -42.98 -1.06 -31.94
C PHE A 9 -41.87 -0.42 -32.79
N PHE A 10 -41.30 -1.20 -33.71
CA PHE A 10 -40.66 -0.67 -34.91
C PHE A 10 -41.61 -0.93 -36.08
N ARG A 11 -42.30 0.12 -36.53
CA ARG A 11 -42.74 0.25 -37.92
C ARG A 11 -42.66 1.75 -38.25
N PRO A 12 -41.77 2.17 -39.16
CA PRO A 12 -41.71 3.57 -39.54
C PRO A 12 -42.91 3.87 -40.45
N PRO A 13 -43.57 5.03 -40.31
CA PRO A 13 -44.21 5.63 -41.45
C PRO A 13 -43.10 6.23 -42.32
N THR A 14 -42.92 5.66 -43.51
CA THR A 14 -42.21 6.29 -44.62
C THR A 14 -43.02 7.50 -45.08
N SER A 15 -42.89 8.61 -44.36
CA SER A 15 -42.98 9.94 -44.94
C SER A 15 -41.57 10.52 -44.94
N SER A 16 -41.07 10.82 -46.12
CA SER A 16 -39.75 11.36 -46.39
C SER A 16 -39.65 12.81 -45.90
N PHE A 17 -39.69 13.02 -44.59
CA PHE A 17 -39.12 14.22 -44.00
C PHE A 17 -37.62 14.00 -43.88
N LEU A 18 -36.90 14.45 -44.91
CA LEU A 18 -35.47 14.66 -44.80
C LEU A 18 -35.26 15.61 -43.60
N PRO A 19 -34.51 15.21 -42.56
CA PRO A 19 -34.16 16.15 -41.50
C PRO A 19 -33.47 17.32 -42.18
N SER A 20 -33.90 18.55 -41.89
CA SER A 20 -33.23 19.72 -42.45
C SER A 20 -31.73 19.59 -42.15
N SER A 21 -30.90 19.96 -43.12
CA SER A 21 -29.44 19.86 -43.03
C SER A 21 -28.95 20.34 -41.66
N SER A 22 -29.52 21.41 -41.12
CA SER A 22 -29.26 21.95 -39.78
C SER A 22 -29.38 20.93 -38.62
N PHE A 23 -30.40 20.07 -38.60
CA PHE A 23 -30.59 19.06 -37.53
C PHE A 23 -29.57 17.92 -37.62
N LEU A 24 -29.26 17.45 -38.84
CA LEU A 24 -28.26 16.41 -39.05
C LEU A 24 -26.86 16.93 -38.68
N PHE A 25 -26.54 18.17 -39.06
CA PHE A 25 -25.31 18.85 -38.67
C PHE A 25 -25.21 19.04 -37.16
N PHE A 26 -26.30 19.40 -36.47
CA PHE A 26 -26.32 19.54 -35.02
C PHE A 26 -26.07 18.21 -34.28
N ALA A 27 -26.72 17.12 -34.71
CA ALA A 27 -26.53 15.80 -34.13
C ALA A 27 -25.11 15.25 -34.35
N ILE A 28 -24.53 15.48 -35.55
CA ILE A 28 -23.14 15.11 -35.85
C ILE A 28 -22.16 15.94 -35.02
N ARG A 29 -22.43 17.25 -34.84
CA ARG A 29 -21.60 18.15 -34.02
C ARG A 29 -21.61 17.74 -32.54
N ASN A 30 -22.77 17.38 -31.99
CA ASN A 30 -22.86 16.92 -30.60
C ASN A 30 -22.18 15.55 -30.41
N ARG A 31 -22.37 14.59 -31.33
CA ARG A 31 -21.63 13.32 -31.26
C ARG A 31 -20.12 13.50 -31.35
N LYS A 32 -19.62 14.42 -32.21
CA LYS A 32 -18.20 14.76 -32.26
C LYS A 32 -17.70 15.36 -30.94
N LYS A 33 -18.47 16.27 -30.31
CA LYS A 33 -18.10 16.87 -29.02
C LYS A 33 -18.01 15.86 -27.89
N GLU A 34 -18.96 14.92 -27.79
CA GLU A 34 -18.92 13.88 -26.76
C GLU A 34 -17.74 12.92 -26.98
N LYS A 35 -17.49 12.51 -28.23
CA LYS A 35 -16.31 11.68 -28.56
C LYS A 35 -14.99 12.39 -28.23
N LEU A 36 -14.92 13.71 -28.46
CA LEU A 36 -13.76 14.53 -28.12
C LEU A 36 -13.52 14.61 -26.60
N LYS A 37 -14.59 14.75 -25.80
CA LYS A 37 -14.49 14.74 -24.33
C LYS A 37 -14.04 13.39 -23.79
N GLU A 38 -14.56 12.29 -24.34
CA GLU A 38 -14.18 10.93 -23.97
C GLU A 38 -12.70 10.69 -24.26
N ILE A 39 -12.25 11.00 -25.50
CA ILE A 39 -10.84 10.92 -25.89
C ILE A 39 -9.97 11.77 -24.95
N GLN A 40 -10.35 13.02 -24.68
CA GLN A 40 -9.58 13.90 -23.81
C GLN A 40 -9.49 13.38 -22.37
N THR A 41 -10.56 12.78 -21.86
CA THR A 41 -10.59 12.16 -20.52
C THR A 41 -9.68 10.93 -20.47
N ASP A 42 -9.71 10.09 -21.52
CA ASP A 42 -8.84 8.93 -21.63
C ASP A 42 -7.37 9.33 -21.79
N THR A 43 -7.09 10.38 -22.57
CA THR A 43 -5.73 10.91 -22.73
C THR A 43 -5.19 11.44 -21.40
N HIS A 44 -6.02 12.15 -20.63
CA HIS A 44 -5.64 12.64 -19.30
C HIS A 44 -5.41 11.51 -18.29
N ARG A 45 -6.24 10.44 -18.33
CA ARG A 45 -6.04 9.25 -17.50
C ARG A 45 -4.75 8.53 -17.85
N LEU A 46 -4.49 8.31 -19.14
CA LEU A 46 -3.24 7.70 -19.60
C LEU A 46 -2.02 8.53 -19.22
N CYS A 47 -2.09 9.86 -19.35
CA CYS A 47 -1.01 10.76 -18.97
C CYS A 47 -0.76 10.72 -17.45
N THR A 48 -1.84 10.74 -16.64
CA THR A 48 -1.74 10.58 -15.18
C THR A 48 -1.10 9.24 -14.80
N MET A 49 -1.51 8.14 -15.44
CA MET A 49 -0.93 6.81 -15.19
C MET A 49 0.55 6.76 -15.59
N ALA A 50 0.92 7.34 -16.74
CA ALA A 50 2.29 7.42 -17.21
C ALA A 50 3.18 8.22 -16.24
N ILE A 51 2.70 9.38 -15.77
CA ILE A 51 3.39 10.20 -14.76
C ILE A 51 3.57 9.42 -13.45
N SER A 52 2.55 8.68 -13.02
CA SER A 52 2.64 7.86 -11.79
C SER A 52 3.65 6.72 -11.93
N LEU A 53 3.73 6.10 -13.12
CA LEU A 53 4.74 5.10 -13.48
C LEU A 53 6.15 5.67 -13.57
N GLU A 54 6.31 6.88 -14.09
CA GLU A 54 7.59 7.58 -14.12
C GLU A 54 8.05 7.96 -12.73
N LYS A 55 7.12 8.43 -11.89
CA LYS A 55 7.39 8.74 -10.48
C LYS A 55 7.72 7.51 -9.66
N SER A 56 7.08 6.36 -9.95
CA SER A 56 7.47 5.09 -9.34
C SER A 56 8.87 4.68 -9.80
N LYS A 57 9.18 4.73 -11.10
CA LYS A 57 10.53 4.40 -11.60
C LYS A 57 11.62 5.30 -11.01
N HIS A 58 11.36 6.60 -10.90
CA HIS A 58 12.33 7.54 -10.34
C HIS A 58 12.52 7.33 -8.83
N SER A 59 11.44 7.08 -8.09
CA SER A 59 11.57 6.71 -6.67
C SER A 59 12.27 5.36 -6.48
N ASP A 60 12.10 4.37 -7.37
CA ASP A 60 12.87 3.11 -7.28
C ASP A 60 14.38 3.34 -7.42
N GLN A 61 14.78 4.28 -8.28
CA GLN A 61 16.19 4.65 -8.46
C GLN A 61 16.74 5.42 -7.26
N ASP A 62 15.97 6.34 -6.69
CA ASP A 62 16.36 7.15 -5.53
C ASP A 62 16.51 6.31 -4.25
N ILE A 63 15.57 5.37 -4.03
CA ILE A 63 15.60 4.41 -2.91
C ILE A 63 16.77 3.42 -3.06
N GLY A 64 17.22 3.15 -4.30
CA GLY A 64 18.39 2.30 -4.60
C GLY A 64 19.76 2.92 -4.29
N SER A 65 19.82 4.18 -3.82
CA SER A 65 21.06 4.95 -3.63
C SER A 65 21.92 4.56 -2.42
N GLY A 66 21.56 3.51 -1.68
CA GLY A 66 22.31 3.00 -0.53
C GLY A 66 21.76 3.43 0.84
N GLU A 67 20.63 4.14 0.87
CA GLU A 67 19.95 4.54 2.11
C GLU A 67 19.30 3.33 2.81
N ASN A 68 19.42 3.25 4.13
CA ASN A 68 18.73 2.25 4.95
C ASN A 68 17.26 2.66 5.11
N VAL A 69 16.46 2.36 4.08
CA VAL A 69 15.03 2.69 4.04
C VAL A 69 14.22 1.96 5.10
N LEU A 70 14.68 0.79 5.59
CA LEU A 70 14.12 0.14 6.76
C LEU A 70 14.27 1.01 8.02
N ALA A 71 15.42 1.67 8.20
CA ALA A 71 15.60 2.62 9.30
C ALA A 71 14.66 3.81 9.19
N LYS A 72 14.43 4.33 7.98
CA LYS A 72 13.43 5.38 7.72
C LYS A 72 12.01 4.93 8.08
N HIS A 73 11.62 3.72 7.67
CA HIS A 73 10.33 3.11 8.04
C HIS A 73 10.14 3.07 9.57
N VAL A 74 11.17 2.66 10.31
CA VAL A 74 11.09 2.57 11.78
C VAL A 74 11.20 3.93 12.46
N ALA A 75 11.91 4.90 11.86
CA ALA A 75 12.05 6.26 12.38
C ALA A 75 10.72 7.03 12.49
N PHE A 76 9.65 6.56 11.84
CA PHE A 76 8.30 7.06 12.10
C PHE A 76 7.88 6.91 13.57
N PHE A 77 8.27 5.79 14.19
CA PHE A 77 7.90 5.47 15.57
C PHE A 77 8.78 6.19 16.59
N ASP A 78 10.00 6.58 16.24
CA ASP A 78 10.84 7.44 17.09
C ASP A 78 10.24 8.85 17.13
N ARG A 79 9.50 9.14 18.21
CA ARG A 79 8.70 10.36 18.33
C ARG A 79 9.50 11.51 18.90
N ASN A 80 10.52 11.22 19.70
CA ASN A 80 11.41 12.23 20.28
C ASN A 80 12.71 12.44 19.46
N LYS A 81 12.96 11.62 18.43
CA LYS A 81 14.10 11.70 17.50
C LYS A 81 15.45 11.45 18.16
N ASP A 82 15.49 10.57 19.16
CA ASP A 82 16.73 10.19 19.85
C ASP A 82 17.39 8.91 19.26
N GLY A 83 16.77 8.29 18.26
CA GLY A 83 17.25 7.07 17.61
C GLY A 83 16.88 5.77 18.35
N VAL A 84 16.06 5.85 19.39
CA VAL A 84 15.58 4.73 20.20
C VAL A 84 14.06 4.74 20.26
N VAL A 85 13.44 3.59 20.00
CA VAL A 85 11.98 3.46 20.09
C VAL A 85 11.60 2.65 21.33
N TYR A 86 10.84 3.27 22.24
CA TYR A 86 10.26 2.60 23.40
C TYR A 86 8.83 2.12 23.15
N PRO A 87 8.29 1.18 23.95
CA PRO A 87 6.90 0.71 23.80
C PRO A 87 5.86 1.84 23.77
N SER A 88 6.07 2.91 24.55
CA SER A 88 5.18 4.06 24.58
C SER A 88 5.14 4.83 23.26
N GLU A 89 6.25 4.84 22.51
CA GLU A 89 6.36 5.48 21.21
C GLU A 89 5.81 4.60 20.10
N THR A 90 6.08 3.28 20.15
CA THR A 90 5.40 2.30 19.29
C THR A 90 3.89 2.44 19.41
N PHE A 91 3.37 2.49 20.64
CA PHE A 91 1.95 2.73 20.90
C PHE A 91 1.46 4.04 20.26
N LYS A 92 2.16 5.16 20.47
CA LYS A 92 1.80 6.46 19.88
C LYS A 92 1.79 6.40 18.35
N GLY A 93 2.77 5.76 17.73
CA GLY A 93 2.84 5.59 16.27
C GLY A 93 1.66 4.79 15.73
N PHE A 94 1.30 3.66 16.35
CA PHE A 94 0.11 2.89 15.96
C PHE A 94 -1.18 3.72 16.10
N ARG A 95 -1.33 4.48 17.18
CA ARG A 95 -2.46 5.41 17.36
C ARG A 95 -2.50 6.48 16.28
N ALA A 96 -1.33 7.02 15.90
CA ALA A 96 -1.21 8.06 14.88
C ALA A 96 -1.66 7.58 13.50
N VAL A 97 -1.40 6.32 13.13
CA VAL A 97 -1.83 5.73 11.84
C VAL A 97 -3.25 5.15 11.88
N GLY A 98 -3.93 5.20 13.03
CA GLY A 98 -5.34 4.85 13.16
C GLY A 98 -5.66 3.50 13.78
N ALA A 99 -4.67 2.80 14.35
CA ALA A 99 -4.94 1.61 15.14
C ALA A 99 -5.75 1.95 16.40
N GLY A 100 -6.64 1.05 16.80
CA GLY A 100 -7.40 1.14 18.06
C GLY A 100 -6.51 0.99 19.30
N LEU A 101 -7.08 1.23 20.49
CA LEU A 101 -6.35 1.12 21.76
C LEU A 101 -5.74 -0.28 21.96
N GLY A 102 -6.56 -1.33 21.80
CA GLY A 102 -6.11 -2.71 21.99
C GLY A 102 -4.99 -3.12 21.03
N LEU A 103 -5.15 -2.87 19.73
CA LEU A 103 -4.13 -3.17 18.73
C LEU A 103 -2.82 -2.41 19.01
N SER A 104 -2.91 -1.12 19.37
CA SER A 104 -1.73 -0.31 19.68
C SER A 104 -0.97 -0.84 20.90
N THR A 105 -1.69 -1.26 21.95
CA THR A 105 -1.07 -1.82 23.17
C THR A 105 -0.39 -3.15 22.88
N ILE A 106 -1.07 -4.07 22.18
CA ILE A 106 -0.51 -5.39 21.85
C ILE A 106 0.71 -5.24 20.94
N ALA A 107 0.61 -4.41 19.90
CA ALA A 107 1.72 -4.16 18.98
C ALA A 107 2.94 -3.59 19.72
N ALA A 108 2.75 -2.59 20.59
CA ALA A 108 3.81 -2.00 21.40
C ALA A 108 4.56 -3.04 22.26
N ILE A 109 3.84 -3.97 22.88
CA ILE A 109 4.45 -5.02 23.69
C ILE A 109 5.24 -6.00 22.80
N VAL A 110 4.58 -6.57 21.79
CA VAL A 110 5.15 -7.64 20.95
C VAL A 110 6.35 -7.17 20.16
N ILE A 111 6.27 -5.99 19.52
CA ILE A 111 7.32 -5.43 18.68
C ILE A 111 8.56 -5.10 19.52
N ASN A 112 8.40 -4.38 20.62
CA ASN A 112 9.51 -3.99 21.47
C ASN A 112 10.17 -5.20 22.15
N MET A 113 9.39 -6.14 22.68
CA MET A 113 9.95 -7.37 23.26
C MET A 113 10.69 -8.21 22.21
N GLY A 114 10.16 -8.34 21.00
CA GLY A 114 10.76 -9.13 19.93
C GLY A 114 12.03 -8.53 19.31
N LEU A 115 12.11 -7.19 19.24
CA LEU A 115 13.18 -6.49 18.53
C LEU A 115 14.26 -5.91 19.45
N SER A 116 13.96 -5.66 20.73
CA SER A 116 14.91 -5.03 21.68
C SER A 116 16.21 -5.83 21.80
N GLY A 117 16.15 -7.15 21.95
CA GLY A 117 17.34 -7.98 22.06
C GLY A 117 18.18 -7.98 20.77
N LYS A 118 17.51 -8.09 19.61
CA LYS A 118 18.18 -8.14 18.30
C LYS A 118 18.90 -6.85 17.95
N THR A 119 18.33 -5.70 18.34
CA THR A 119 18.91 -4.37 18.06
C THR A 119 19.94 -3.92 19.09
N ARG A 120 20.18 -4.70 20.15
CA ARG A 120 21.09 -4.35 21.26
C ARG A 120 22.11 -5.47 21.54
N PRO A 121 22.89 -5.91 20.53
CA PRO A 121 23.82 -7.01 20.72
C PRO A 121 24.91 -6.64 21.74
N GLY A 122 25.27 -7.61 22.59
CA GLY A 122 26.25 -7.41 23.66
C GLY A 122 25.75 -6.59 24.85
N LYS A 123 24.47 -6.15 24.87
CA LYS A 123 23.87 -5.44 26.00
C LYS A 123 23.01 -6.40 26.84
N PHE A 124 22.99 -6.19 28.15
CA PHE A 124 22.08 -6.91 29.04
C PHE A 124 20.61 -6.64 28.64
N PRO A 125 19.70 -7.63 28.77
CA PRO A 125 18.27 -7.43 28.54
C PRO A 125 17.75 -6.22 29.31
N SER A 126 17.05 -5.32 28.61
CA SER A 126 16.41 -4.16 29.27
C SER A 126 14.94 -4.45 29.48
N LEU A 127 14.46 -4.22 30.70
CA LEU A 127 13.04 -4.32 31.05
C LEU A 127 12.18 -3.24 30.37
N LEU A 128 12.81 -2.21 29.80
CA LEU A 128 12.13 -1.15 29.05
C LEU A 128 12.02 -1.48 27.55
N PHE A 129 12.61 -2.59 27.10
CA PHE A 129 12.57 -3.07 25.72
C PHE A 129 12.83 -1.99 24.62
N PRO A 130 13.92 -1.21 24.70
CA PRO A 130 14.26 -0.22 23.68
C PRO A 130 14.69 -0.88 22.37
N ILE A 131 14.27 -0.30 21.25
CA ILE A 131 14.72 -0.67 19.90
C ILE A 131 15.72 0.39 19.43
N GLU A 132 16.96 0.00 19.11
CA GLU A 132 17.97 0.92 18.57
C GLU A 132 17.89 0.94 17.03
N ILE A 133 17.43 2.06 16.46
CA ILE A 133 17.16 2.18 15.01
C ILE A 133 18.41 1.92 14.18
N LYS A 134 19.58 2.38 14.63
CA LYS A 134 20.87 2.13 13.96
C LYS A 134 21.19 0.65 13.72
N ASN A 135 20.58 -0.25 14.49
CA ASN A 135 20.78 -1.69 14.41
C ASN A 135 19.57 -2.43 13.81
N ILE A 136 18.57 -1.73 13.27
CA ILE A 136 17.29 -2.32 12.88
C ILE A 136 17.40 -3.41 11.80
N ALA A 137 18.41 -3.33 10.93
CA ALA A 137 18.67 -4.36 9.93
C ALA A 137 18.92 -5.75 10.55
N ARG A 138 19.44 -5.80 11.79
CA ARG A 138 19.61 -7.05 12.57
C ARG A 138 18.29 -7.65 13.05
N ALA A 139 17.23 -6.84 13.07
CA ALA A 139 15.95 -7.22 13.63
C ALA A 139 15.07 -7.97 12.62
N LYS A 140 15.47 -7.96 11.35
CA LYS A 140 14.90 -8.78 10.29
C LYS A 140 14.85 -10.26 10.69
N HIS A 141 13.91 -10.96 10.10
CA HIS A 141 13.71 -12.39 10.31
C HIS A 141 13.68 -13.10 8.96
N GLY A 142 13.91 -14.41 8.97
CA GLY A 142 13.66 -15.23 7.81
C GLY A 142 12.17 -15.21 7.44
N SER A 143 11.86 -15.77 6.28
CA SER A 143 10.48 -15.84 5.80
C SER A 143 9.80 -14.47 5.55
N ASP A 144 10.60 -13.40 5.49
CA ASP A 144 10.14 -12.09 5.05
C ASP A 144 9.91 -12.08 3.53
N SER A 145 9.64 -10.90 2.95
CA SER A 145 9.45 -10.78 1.50
C SER A 145 10.75 -10.66 0.71
N GLY A 146 11.89 -10.51 1.39
CA GLY A 146 13.18 -10.20 0.78
C GLY A 146 13.29 -8.80 0.16
N VAL A 147 12.27 -7.93 0.32
CA VAL A 147 12.27 -6.57 -0.29
C VAL A 147 13.32 -5.67 0.33
N TYR A 148 13.61 -5.85 1.62
CA TYR A 148 14.82 -5.29 2.19
C TYR A 148 15.98 -6.26 1.98
N ASP A 149 17.18 -5.79 1.72
CA ASP A 149 18.40 -6.60 1.79
C ASP A 149 18.90 -6.76 3.24
N THR A 150 20.07 -7.37 3.46
CA THR A 150 20.64 -7.60 4.80
C THR A 150 21.00 -6.31 5.53
N GLU A 151 21.21 -5.21 4.81
CA GLU A 151 21.54 -3.89 5.35
C GLU A 151 20.29 -3.00 5.50
N GLY A 152 19.11 -3.50 5.13
CA GLY A 152 17.86 -2.74 5.20
C GLY A 152 17.62 -1.82 4.01
N ARG A 153 18.35 -1.99 2.90
CA ARG A 153 18.14 -1.25 1.64
C ARG A 153 17.03 -1.89 0.83
N PHE A 154 16.35 -1.12 0.00
CA PHE A 154 15.29 -1.61 -0.87
C PHE A 154 15.84 -2.40 -2.06
N VAL A 155 15.21 -3.51 -2.39
CA VAL A 155 15.52 -4.35 -3.55
C VAL A 155 14.34 -4.31 -4.52
N PRO A 156 14.36 -3.44 -5.55
CA PRO A 156 13.23 -3.27 -6.46
C PRO A 156 12.77 -4.58 -7.12
N ALA A 157 13.72 -5.44 -7.52
CA ALA A 157 13.40 -6.74 -8.11
C ALA A 157 12.57 -7.63 -7.17
N LYS A 158 12.86 -7.61 -5.86
CA LYS A 158 12.11 -8.38 -4.86
C LYS A 158 10.73 -7.80 -4.61
N PHE A 159 10.58 -6.48 -4.72
CA PHE A 159 9.27 -5.84 -4.68
C PHE A 159 8.42 -6.25 -5.89
N GLU A 160 8.97 -6.27 -7.10
CA GLU A 160 8.26 -6.76 -8.29
C GLU A 160 7.92 -8.26 -8.21
N GLU A 161 8.76 -9.06 -7.55
CA GLU A 161 8.50 -10.48 -7.31
C GLU A 161 7.21 -10.71 -6.50
N ILE A 162 6.86 -9.82 -5.56
CA ILE A 162 5.61 -9.92 -4.80
C ILE A 162 4.41 -10.00 -5.75
N PHE A 163 4.32 -9.05 -6.69
CA PHE A 163 3.16 -8.94 -7.56
C PHE A 163 3.20 -9.94 -8.70
N SER A 164 4.35 -10.14 -9.32
CA SER A 164 4.49 -11.10 -10.42
C SER A 164 4.22 -12.54 -9.99
N LYS A 165 4.49 -12.92 -8.74
CA LYS A 165 4.21 -14.29 -8.22
C LYS A 165 2.82 -14.45 -7.60
N HIS A 166 2.33 -13.44 -6.88
CA HIS A 166 1.16 -13.61 -6.02
C HIS A 166 -0.08 -12.80 -6.43
N ALA A 167 0.06 -11.74 -7.23
CA ALA A 167 -1.06 -10.88 -7.64
C ALA A 167 -1.82 -11.45 -8.86
N ARG A 168 -2.46 -12.61 -8.68
CA ARG A 168 -3.12 -13.38 -9.75
C ARG A 168 -4.43 -12.75 -10.24
N THR A 169 -5.11 -12.01 -9.37
CA THR A 169 -6.39 -11.37 -9.66
C THR A 169 -6.19 -10.08 -10.44
N ASN A 170 -5.18 -9.29 -10.05
CA ASN A 170 -4.80 -8.05 -10.71
C ASN A 170 -3.37 -7.67 -10.32
N ALA A 171 -2.54 -7.29 -11.29
CA ALA A 171 -1.13 -6.97 -11.07
C ALA A 171 -0.87 -5.80 -10.08
N ASN A 172 -1.87 -4.97 -9.79
CA ASN A 172 -1.72 -3.76 -8.97
C ASN A 172 -2.18 -3.91 -7.51
N TYR A 173 -2.63 -5.07 -7.06
CA TYR A 173 -3.01 -5.27 -5.66
C TYR A 173 -2.89 -6.73 -5.21
N LEU A 174 -2.94 -6.95 -3.91
CA LEU A 174 -3.13 -8.27 -3.31
C LEU A 174 -4.48 -8.37 -2.60
N THR A 175 -5.24 -9.41 -2.90
CA THR A 175 -6.37 -9.83 -2.08
C THR A 175 -5.88 -10.48 -0.77
N ALA A 176 -6.76 -10.63 0.22
CA ALA A 176 -6.43 -11.34 1.46
C ALA A 176 -5.93 -12.78 1.21
N LYS A 177 -6.51 -13.46 0.20
CA LYS A 177 -6.17 -14.85 -0.15
C LYS A 177 -4.78 -14.93 -0.79
N GLU A 178 -4.46 -14.02 -1.70
CA GLU A 178 -3.13 -13.95 -2.33
C GLU A 178 -2.06 -13.55 -1.32
N LEU A 179 -2.39 -12.65 -0.40
CA LEU A 179 -1.51 -12.31 0.71
C LEU A 179 -1.23 -13.53 1.61
N ASP A 180 -2.24 -14.32 1.95
CA ASP A 180 -2.08 -15.56 2.72
C ASP A 180 -1.31 -16.64 1.96
N GLU A 181 -1.42 -16.68 0.63
CA GLU A 181 -0.61 -17.54 -0.23
C GLU A 181 0.87 -17.11 -0.20
N MET A 182 1.15 -15.82 -0.39
CA MET A 182 2.50 -15.26 -0.31
C MET A 182 3.16 -15.58 1.05
N LEU A 183 2.45 -15.36 2.16
CA LEU A 183 2.95 -15.67 3.50
C LEU A 183 3.29 -17.15 3.70
N LYS A 184 2.59 -18.06 3.00
CA LYS A 184 2.91 -19.49 3.03
C LYS A 184 4.09 -19.81 2.12
N ALA A 185 4.15 -19.19 0.94
CA ALA A 185 5.21 -19.39 -0.04
C ALA A 185 6.58 -18.91 0.46
N ASN A 186 6.62 -17.84 1.26
CA ASN A 186 7.87 -17.28 1.78
C ASN A 186 8.45 -18.06 2.97
N ARG A 187 7.75 -19.06 3.51
CA ARG A 187 8.20 -19.77 4.73
C ARG A 187 9.52 -20.48 4.53
N GLU A 188 10.53 -20.07 5.28
CA GLU A 188 11.80 -20.78 5.38
C GLU A 188 11.66 -22.00 6.31
N PRO A 189 12.26 -23.15 5.96
CA PRO A 189 12.17 -24.35 6.80
C PRO A 189 12.62 -24.09 8.24
N LYS A 190 11.78 -24.48 9.21
CA LYS A 190 12.01 -24.37 10.68
C LYS A 190 12.04 -22.94 11.25
N ASP A 191 11.74 -21.93 10.46
CA ASP A 191 11.68 -20.53 10.92
C ASP A 191 10.29 -20.16 11.50
N TYR A 192 9.85 -20.89 12.52
CA TYR A 192 8.52 -20.68 13.12
C TYR A 192 8.32 -19.25 13.66
N GLY A 193 9.39 -18.64 14.17
CA GLY A 193 9.39 -17.26 14.65
C GLY A 193 9.17 -16.26 13.52
N GLY A 194 9.91 -16.38 12.41
CA GLY A 194 9.72 -15.53 11.23
C GLY A 194 8.36 -15.75 10.57
N TRP A 195 7.83 -16.97 10.54
CA TRP A 195 6.48 -17.24 10.03
C TRP A 195 5.42 -16.47 10.80
N PHE A 196 5.52 -16.48 12.13
CA PHE A 196 4.58 -15.79 13.00
C PHE A 196 4.73 -14.27 12.86
N ALA A 197 5.96 -13.75 12.85
CA ALA A 197 6.23 -12.33 12.68
C ALA A 197 5.68 -11.81 11.35
N ALA A 198 6.01 -12.46 10.23
CA ALA A 198 5.51 -12.11 8.90
C ALA A 198 3.97 -12.12 8.85
N TYR A 199 3.33 -13.14 9.44
CA TYR A 199 1.87 -13.19 9.51
C TYR A 199 1.28 -11.98 10.23
N ILE A 200 1.80 -11.63 11.41
CA ILE A 200 1.31 -10.48 12.19
C ILE A 200 1.53 -9.17 11.44
N GLU A 201 2.72 -8.92 10.90
CA GLU A 201 3.04 -7.71 10.15
C GLU A 201 2.08 -7.48 8.99
N TRP A 202 1.90 -8.49 8.15
CA TRP A 202 1.04 -8.40 6.98
C TRP A 202 -0.45 -8.33 7.32
N LYS A 203 -0.92 -9.01 8.39
CA LYS A 203 -2.31 -8.90 8.82
C LYS A 203 -2.63 -7.54 9.42
N ILE A 204 -1.71 -6.94 10.18
CA ILE A 204 -1.85 -5.58 10.70
C ILE A 204 -1.88 -4.58 9.54
N LEU A 205 -0.96 -4.70 8.58
CA LEU A 205 -0.93 -3.86 7.40
C LEU A 205 -2.24 -3.96 6.61
N PHE A 206 -2.71 -5.18 6.35
CA PHE A 206 -3.97 -5.41 5.63
C PHE A 206 -5.17 -4.82 6.39
N TYR A 207 -5.25 -5.02 7.70
CA TYR A 207 -6.33 -4.47 8.53
C TYR A 207 -6.35 -2.93 8.47
N LEU A 208 -5.19 -2.29 8.56
CA LEU A 208 -5.08 -0.83 8.58
C LEU A 208 -5.26 -0.20 7.18
N CYS A 209 -4.80 -0.87 6.12
CA CYS A 209 -4.54 -0.21 4.84
C CYS A 209 -5.24 -0.84 3.63
N LYS A 210 -6.05 -1.89 3.81
CA LYS A 210 -6.92 -2.36 2.73
C LYS A 210 -7.89 -1.25 2.30
N ASP A 211 -8.16 -1.18 1.01
CA ASP A 211 -9.08 -0.20 0.46
C ASP A 211 -10.57 -0.59 0.68
N LYS A 212 -11.47 0.18 0.06
CA LYS A 212 -12.92 -0.06 0.14
C LYS A 212 -13.35 -1.37 -0.54
N GLN A 213 -12.56 -1.85 -1.50
CA GLN A 213 -12.76 -3.12 -2.19
C GLN A 213 -12.16 -4.29 -1.40
N GLY A 214 -11.48 -4.02 -0.28
CA GLY A 214 -10.89 -5.05 0.57
C GLY A 214 -9.60 -5.63 0.00
N VAL A 215 -8.87 -4.87 -0.81
CA VAL A 215 -7.57 -5.28 -1.35
C VAL A 215 -6.46 -4.34 -0.89
N LEU A 216 -5.23 -4.84 -0.90
CA LEU A 216 -4.04 -4.07 -0.54
C LEU A 216 -3.34 -3.59 -1.81
N GLN A 217 -3.43 -2.30 -2.08
CA GLN A 217 -2.89 -1.68 -3.29
C GLN A 217 -1.35 -1.73 -3.32
N ARG A 218 -0.79 -1.90 -4.53
CA ARG A 218 0.65 -1.94 -4.76
C ARG A 218 1.38 -0.73 -4.21
N ASP A 219 0.84 0.47 -4.43
CA ASP A 219 1.42 1.71 -3.92
C ASP A 219 1.37 1.81 -2.39
N THR A 220 0.37 1.21 -1.75
CA THR A 220 0.31 1.10 -0.28
C THR A 220 1.43 0.21 0.24
N ILE A 221 1.64 -0.95 -0.39
CA ILE A 221 2.72 -1.88 -0.01
C ILE A 221 4.08 -1.22 -0.26
N ARG A 222 4.24 -0.51 -1.38
CA ARG A 222 5.45 0.26 -1.68
C ARG A 222 5.74 1.30 -0.60
N GLY A 223 4.72 2.03 -0.17
CA GLY A 223 4.82 3.02 0.90
C GLY A 223 5.31 2.45 2.24
N VAL A 224 5.05 1.17 2.52
CA VAL A 224 5.62 0.49 3.69
C VAL A 224 7.13 0.41 3.54
N TYR A 225 7.60 -0.06 2.38
CA TYR A 225 9.02 -0.34 2.14
C TYR A 225 9.87 0.91 1.92
N ASP A 226 9.31 1.99 1.38
CA ASP A 226 10.03 3.27 1.22
C ASP A 226 9.94 4.19 2.46
N GLY A 227 9.19 3.76 3.48
CA GLY A 227 8.99 4.46 4.75
C GLY A 227 7.95 5.60 4.70
N SER A 228 7.27 5.84 3.58
CA SER A 228 6.34 6.97 3.43
C SER A 228 4.91 6.72 3.93
N LEU A 229 4.48 5.45 4.03
CA LEU A 229 3.07 5.12 4.29
C LEU A 229 2.58 5.68 5.62
N PHE A 230 3.32 5.50 6.71
CA PHE A 230 2.85 5.88 8.04
C PHE A 230 2.74 7.40 8.20
N GLU A 231 3.68 8.15 7.62
CA GLU A 231 3.55 9.61 7.56
C GLU A 231 2.33 10.06 6.76
N LYS A 232 2.06 9.40 5.63
CA LYS A 232 0.89 9.68 4.81
C LYS A 232 -0.40 9.44 5.60
N LEU A 233 -0.51 8.30 6.28
CA LEU A 233 -1.67 7.96 7.12
C LEU A 233 -1.85 8.97 8.28
N GLU A 234 -0.77 9.34 8.98
CA GLU A 234 -0.84 10.33 10.06
C GLU A 234 -1.32 11.70 9.52
N LYS A 235 -0.77 12.17 8.40
CA LYS A 235 -1.17 13.44 7.75
C LYS A 235 -2.63 13.43 7.32
N GLU A 236 -3.08 12.36 6.67
CA GLU A 236 -4.48 12.18 6.25
C GLU A 236 -5.42 12.28 7.45
N ARG A 237 -5.07 11.61 8.56
CA ARG A 237 -5.88 11.62 9.78
C ARG A 237 -5.91 12.97 10.48
N GLN A 238 -4.77 13.66 10.57
CA GLN A 238 -4.72 15.03 11.10
C GLN A 238 -5.57 15.99 10.25
N SER A 239 -5.55 15.83 8.93
CA SER A 239 -6.38 16.66 8.03
C SER A 239 -7.87 16.37 8.15
N ALA A 240 -8.26 15.10 8.35
CA ALA A 240 -9.65 14.70 8.56
C ALA A 240 -10.19 15.18 9.92
N GLY A 241 -9.34 15.19 10.95
CA GLY A 241 -9.66 15.74 12.27
C GLY A 241 -9.84 17.25 12.27
N LYS A 242 -9.07 17.99 11.46
CA LYS A 242 -9.20 19.45 11.30
C LYS A 242 -10.44 19.90 10.52
N LYS A 243 -11.05 19.00 9.75
CA LYS A 243 -12.28 19.27 8.97
C LYS A 243 -13.57 18.96 9.74
N ARG A 244 -13.46 18.47 10.98
CA ARG A 244 -14.57 18.19 11.89
C ARG A 244 -14.63 19.23 12.99
#